data_AF-A0A6G4HR02-F1
#
_entry.id   AF-A0A6G4HR02-F1
#
_cell.length_a   1.000
_cell.length_b   1.000
_cell.length_c   1.000
_cell.angle_alpha   90.00
_cell.angle_beta   90.00
_cell.angle_gamma   90.00
#
_symmetry.space_group_name_H-M   'P 1'
#
loop_
_entity.id
_entity.type
_entity.pdbx_description
1 polymer ?
#
loop_
_entity_poly.entity_id
_entity_poly.type
_entity_poly.pdbx_seq_one_letter_code
_entity_poly.pdbx_strand_id
1 'polypeptide(L)' 'MAYLGMIIPIVLLIIHLALMIFCLSKLFKQDFTNYLSKQLWIFIIMFFSIIGPISYLHFENWEE' A
#
# COMPACT_ATOMS: atom_id res chain seq x y z
N MET A 1 4.36 -15.58 24.57
CA MET A 1 4.41 -15.84 23.11
C MET A 1 3.25 -15.20 22.33
N ALA A 2 2.10 -14.89 22.95
CA ALA A 2 0.94 -14.29 22.25
C ALA A 2 1.10 -12.83 21.79
N TYR A 3 2.00 -12.04 22.41
CA TYR A 3 2.11 -10.60 22.11
C TYR A 3 2.73 -10.32 20.72
N LEU A 4 3.60 -11.21 20.23
CA LEU A 4 4.25 -11.05 18.93
C LEU A 4 3.25 -11.12 17.77
N GLY A 5 2.22 -11.96 17.88
CA GLY A 5 1.19 -12.13 16.83
C GLY A 5 0.35 -10.88 16.58
N MET A 6 0.18 -10.01 17.58
CA MET A 6 -0.59 -8.76 17.44
C MET A 6 0.26 -7.58 16.97
N ILE A 7 1.54 -7.54 17.33
CA ILE A 7 2.44 -6.43 16.95
C ILE A 7 2.76 -6.46 15.45
N ILE A 8 3.03 -7.65 14.90
CA ILE A 8 3.39 -7.83 13.49
C ILE A 8 2.38 -7.18 12.52
N PRO A 9 1.06 -7.47 12.60
CA PRO A 9 0.10 -6.86 11.68
C PRO A 9 -0.03 -5.35 11.87
N ILE A 10 0.07 -4.86 13.12
CA ILE A 10 0.00 -3.42 13.42
C ILE A 10 1.19 -2.67 12.81
N VAL A 11 2.40 -3.21 12.96
CA VAL A 11 3.62 -2.60 12.40
C VAL A 11 3.57 -2.62 10.88
N LEU A 12 3.16 -3.73 10.26
CA LEU A 12 2.97 -3.82 8.82
C LEU A 12 1.96 -2.80 8.29
N LEU A 13 0.85 -2.60 9.00
CA LEU A 13 -0.17 -1.62 8.64
C LEU A 13 0.39 -0.18 8.70
N ILE A 14 1.13 0.16 9.75
CA ILE A 14 1.77 1.48 9.89
C ILE A 14 2.78 1.71 8.77
N ILE A 15 3.60 0.72 8.44
CA ILE A 15 4.57 0.78 7.34
C ILE A 15 3.86 1.00 6.01
N HIS A 16 2.77 0.27 5.74
CA HIS A 16 2.00 0.41 4.51
C HIS A 16 1.42 1.83 4.36
N LEU A 17 0.81 2.36 5.43
CA LEU A 17 0.30 3.73 5.46
C LEU A 17 1.41 4.77 5.28
N ALA A 18 2.54 4.60 5.96
CA ALA A 18 3.70 5.48 5.83
C ALA A 18 4.27 5.49 4.41
N LEU A 19 4.40 4.33 3.77
CA LEU A 19 4.88 4.21 2.39
C LEU A 19 3.92 4.88 1.39
N MET A 20 2.61 4.65 1.56
CA MET A 20 1.59 5.25 0.71
C MET A 20 1.65 6.77 0.80
N ILE A 21 1.64 7.33 2.03
CA ILE A 21 1.73 8.78 2.27
C ILE A 21 3.05 9.33 1.75
N PHE A 22 4.17 8.63 1.94
CA PHE A 22 5.48 9.04 1.46
C PHE A 22 5.53 9.12 -0.07
N CYS A 23 5.02 8.11 -0.78
CA CYS A 23 4.93 8.12 -2.24
C CYS A 23 4.04 9.26 -2.73
N LEU A 24 2.88 9.46 -2.10
CA LEU A 24 1.98 10.55 -2.46
C LEU A 24 2.63 11.92 -2.23
N SER A 25 3.26 12.13 -1.07
CA SER A 25 3.97 13.37 -0.74
C SER A 25 5.11 13.65 -1.71
N LYS A 26 5.90 12.62 -2.04
CA LYS A 26 6.99 12.71 -3.03
C LYS A 26 6.47 12.98 -4.45
N LEU A 27 5.30 12.45 -4.80
CA LEU A 27 4.63 12.72 -6.07
C LEU A 27 4.08 14.14 -6.11
N PHE A 28 3.49 14.62 -5.02
CA PHE A 28 2.99 15.99 -4.90
C PHE A 28 4.11 17.02 -5.03
N LYS A 29 5.26 16.77 -4.38
CA LYS A 29 6.48 17.58 -4.47
C LYS A 29 7.18 17.55 -5.83
N GLN A 30 6.83 16.62 -6.72
CA GLN A 30 7.33 16.63 -8.08
C GLN A 30 6.41 17.47 -8.97
N ASP A 31 6.97 18.55 -9.53
CA ASP A 31 6.29 19.43 -10.49
C ASP A 31 6.21 18.81 -11.89
N PHE A 32 7.16 17.94 -12.25
CA PHE A 32 7.18 17.22 -13.52
C PHE A 32 7.43 15.73 -13.30
N THR A 33 6.52 14.90 -13.79
CA THR A 33 6.65 13.44 -13.80
C THR A 33 7.11 12.99 -15.18
N ASN A 34 8.35 12.52 -15.28
CA ASN A 34 9.05 12.32 -16.56
C ASN A 34 8.43 11.24 -17.48
N TYR A 35 7.73 10.25 -16.91
CA TYR A 35 7.23 9.09 -17.65
C TYR A 35 5.70 8.92 -17.66
N LEU A 36 4.98 9.41 -16.65
CA LEU A 36 3.53 9.26 -16.53
C LEU A 36 2.92 10.50 -15.87
N SER A 37 1.71 10.89 -16.27
CA SER A 37 0.97 12.00 -15.62
C SER A 37 0.80 11.77 -14.12
N LYS A 38 0.74 12.87 -13.34
CA LYS A 38 0.50 12.85 -11.88
C LYS A 38 -0.74 12.02 -11.51
N GLN A 39 -1.79 12.10 -12.34
CA GLN A 39 -3.03 11.34 -12.17
C GLN A 39 -2.79 9.82 -12.24
N LEU A 40 -1.97 9.36 -13.19
CA LEU A 40 -1.66 7.94 -13.39
C LEU A 40 -0.83 7.37 -12.24
N TRP A 41 0.14 8.13 -11.73
CA TRP A 41 0.90 7.71 -10.55
C TRP A 41 0.04 7.57 -9.31
N ILE A 42 -0.91 8.49 -9.07
CA ILE A 42 -1.89 8.37 -7.98
C ILE A 42 -2.71 7.07 -8.14
N PHE A 43 -3.15 6.79 -9.37
CA PHE A 43 -3.92 5.59 -9.68
C PHE A 43 -3.11 4.32 -9.39
N ILE A 44 -1.85 4.25 -9.82
CA ILE A 44 -0.96 3.11 -9.56
C ILE A 44 -0.74 2.91 -8.06
N ILE A 45 -0.45 3.99 -7.32
CA ILE A 45 -0.23 3.93 -5.86
C ILE A 45 -1.47 3.38 -5.16
N MET A 46 -2.68 3.86 -5.50
CA MET A 46 -3.92 3.33 -4.92
C MET A 46 -4.18 1.87 -5.32
N PHE A 47 -4.04 1.53 -6.60
CA PHE A 47 -4.34 0.18 -7.09
C PHE A 47 -3.42 -0.86 -6.43
N PHE A 48 -2.12 -0.60 -6.36
CA PHE A 48 -1.18 -1.50 -5.72
C PHE A 48 -1.39 -1.60 -4.20
N SER A 49 -1.79 -0.52 -3.52
CA SER A 49 -2.12 -0.58 -2.09
C SER A 49 -3.31 -1.50 -1.80
N ILE A 50 -4.27 -1.59 -2.72
CA ILE A 50 -5.50 -2.39 -2.56
C ILE A 50 -5.29 -3.85 -3.00
N ILE A 51 -4.43 -4.09 -4.00
CA ILE A 51 -4.15 -5.44 -4.50
C ILE A 51 -3.64 -6.37 -3.40
N GLY A 52 -2.79 -5.90 -2.48
CA GLY A 52 -2.27 -6.73 -1.39
C GLY A 52 -3.37 -7.29 -0.46
N PRO A 53 -4.23 -6.44 0.12
CA PRO A 53 -5.38 -6.89 0.90
C PRO A 53 -6.36 -7.75 0.11
N ILE A 54 -6.66 -7.39 -1.13
CA ILE A 54 -7.57 -8.15 -1.98
C ILE A 54 -7.00 -9.55 -2.27
N SER A 55 -5.71 -9.66 -2.58
CA SER A 55 -5.11 -10.97 -2.83
C SER A 55 -5.13 -11.85 -1.59
N TYR A 56 -4.89 -11.29 -0.40
CA TYR A 56 -5.04 -12.02 0.86
C TYR A 56 -6.48 -12.54 1.04
N LEU A 57 -7.49 -11.68 0.93
CA LEU A 57 -8.90 -12.08 1.06
C LEU A 57 -9.32 -13.10 0.01
N HIS A 58 -8.74 -13.01 -1.19
CA HIS A 58 -8.97 -14.00 -2.22
C HIS A 58 -8.37 -15.34 -1.79
N PHE A 59 -7.06 -15.40 -1.55
CA PHE A 59 -6.35 -16.64 -1.18
C PHE A 59 -6.88 -17.29 0.10
N GLU A 60 -7.27 -16.52 1.12
CA GLU A 60 -7.91 -17.03 2.33
C GLU A 60 -9.24 -17.74 2.00
N ASN A 61 -10.04 -17.17 1.09
CA ASN A 61 -11.28 -17.81 0.61
C ASN A 61 -11.07 -18.98 -0.37
N TRP A 62 -9.83 -19.28 -0.81
CA TRP A 62 -9.54 -20.46 -1.64
C TRP A 62 -9.16 -21.70 -0.81
N GLU A 63 -8.95 -21.55 0.50
CA GLU A 63 -8.67 -22.68 1.41
C GLU A 63 -9.91 -23.23 2.12
N GLU A 64 -11.12 -22.70 1.83
CA GLU A 64 -12.41 -23.30 2.26
C GLU A 64 -12.94 -24.37 1.29
#